data_AF-A0A235EV70-F1
#
_entry.id   AF-A0A235EV70-F1
#
_cell.length_a   1.000
_cell.length_b   1.000
_cell.length_c   1.000
_cell.angle_alpha   90.00
_cell.angle_beta   90.00
_cell.angle_gamma   90.00
#
_symmetry.space_group_name_H-M   'P 1'
#
loop_
_entity.id
_entity.type
_entity.pdbx_description
1 polymer ?
#
loop_
_entity_poly.entity_id
_entity_poly.type
_entity_poly.pdbx_seq_one_letter_code
_entity_poly.pdbx_strand_id
1 'polypeptide(L)'
;MRKAADQVIRRAGFGLAVLLACVLLYASLVEPNWVEVTYHGESPAGRAPIRIAVLSDLHLDGVGYRERAVIEQLRVVRPDILILAGDVVDEPGDLPVLRALLSQVDVPHAVAVLGNWEYWGDVPLEQLHKGPSQNSEKIVR
;
A
#
# COMPACT_ATOMS: atom_id res chain seq x y z
N MET A 1 -28.92 -44.46 -21.12
CA MET A 1 -27.79 -43.64 -21.59
C MET A 1 -27.91 -42.15 -21.23
N ARG A 2 -29.09 -41.50 -21.33
CA ARG A 2 -29.27 -40.06 -20.99
C ARG A 2 -28.88 -39.65 -19.54
N LYS A 3 -29.29 -40.42 -18.52
CA LYS A 3 -28.99 -40.12 -17.10
C LYS A 3 -27.48 -40.02 -16.77
N ALA A 4 -26.64 -40.78 -17.47
CA ALA A 4 -25.19 -40.74 -17.26
C ALA A 4 -24.57 -39.47 -17.83
N ALA A 5 -25.04 -39.01 -19.00
CA ALA A 5 -24.62 -37.75 -19.60
C ALA A 5 -25.04 -36.54 -18.73
N ASP A 6 -26.26 -36.55 -18.21
CA ASP A 6 -26.76 -35.49 -17.30
C ASP A 6 -25.93 -35.43 -16.01
N GLN A 7 -25.51 -36.58 -15.48
CA GLN A 7 -24.67 -36.65 -14.29
C GLN A 7 -23.25 -36.14 -14.52
N VAL A 8 -22.67 -36.38 -15.70
CA VAL A 8 -21.36 -35.84 -16.08
C VAL A 8 -21.44 -34.32 -16.25
N ILE A 9 -22.47 -33.80 -16.94
CA ILE A 9 -22.68 -32.35 -17.11
C ILE A 9 -22.86 -31.65 -15.76
N ARG A 10 -23.64 -32.24 -14.84
CA ARG A 10 -23.82 -31.69 -13.49
C ARG A 10 -22.51 -31.67 -12.69
N ARG A 11 -21.68 -32.70 -12.79
CA ARG A 11 -20.36 -32.75 -12.12
C ARG A 11 -19.40 -31.72 -12.70
N ALA A 12 -19.37 -31.58 -14.03
CA ALA A 12 -18.57 -30.57 -14.71
C ALA A 12 -19.01 -29.15 -14.32
N GLY A 13 -20.32 -28.89 -14.31
CA GLY A 13 -20.87 -27.60 -13.89
C GLY A 13 -20.57 -27.26 -12.43
N PHE A 14 -20.67 -28.24 -11.52
CA PHE A 14 -20.26 -28.07 -10.13
C PHE A 14 -18.75 -27.77 -10.01
N GLY A 15 -17.91 -28.50 -10.74
CA GLY A 15 -16.46 -28.25 -10.77
C GLY A 15 -16.12 -26.82 -11.24
N LEU A 16 -16.80 -26.34 -12.29
CA LEU A 16 -16.62 -24.98 -12.79
C LEU A 16 -17.08 -23.93 -11.77
N ALA A 17 -18.22 -24.15 -11.11
CA ALA A 17 -18.72 -23.24 -10.08
C ALA A 17 -17.77 -23.14 -8.88
N VAL A 18 -17.19 -24.28 -8.45
CA VAL A 18 -16.19 -24.29 -7.37
C VAL A 18 -14.93 -23.55 -7.80
N LEU A 19 -14.42 -23.78 -9.02
CA LEU A 19 -13.25 -23.07 -9.53
C LEU A 19 -13.49 -21.55 -9.55
N LEU A 20 -14.65 -21.12 -10.05
CA LEU A 20 -15.01 -19.70 -10.11
C LEU A 20 -15.10 -19.09 -8.70
N ALA A 21 -15.70 -19.81 -7.75
CA ALA A 21 -15.75 -19.39 -6.36
C ALA A 21 -14.34 -19.26 -5.75
N CYS A 22 -13.44 -20.20 -6.00
CA CYS A 22 -12.05 -20.13 -5.54
C CYS A 22 -11.31 -18.92 -6.13
N VAL A 23 -11.48 -18.63 -7.42
CA VAL A 23 -10.87 -17.46 -8.07
C VAL A 23 -11.40 -16.17 -7.47
N LEU A 24 -12.71 -16.05 -7.25
CA LEU A 24 -13.30 -14.86 -6.63
C LEU A 24 -12.84 -14.65 -5.19
N LEU A 25 -12.74 -15.74 -4.41
CA LEU A 25 -12.22 -15.70 -3.04
C LEU A 25 -10.75 -15.26 -3.03
N TYR A 26 -9.93 -15.79 -3.94
CA TYR A 26 -8.53 -15.40 -4.06
C TYR A 26 -8.38 -13.92 -4.42
N ALA A 27 -9.08 -13.47 -5.47
CA ALA A 27 -9.01 -12.08 -5.96
C ALA A 27 -9.54 -11.08 -4.91
N SER A 28 -10.48 -11.48 -4.06
CA SER A 28 -11.06 -10.58 -3.06
C SER A 28 -10.28 -10.56 -1.73
N LEU A 29 -9.59 -11.64 -1.38
CA LEU A 29 -8.98 -11.80 -0.04
C LEU A 29 -7.46 -11.85 -0.06
N VAL A 30 -6.85 -12.40 -1.11
CA VAL A 30 -5.41 -12.65 -1.16
C VAL A 30 -4.71 -11.52 -1.93
N GLU A 31 -5.14 -11.28 -3.16
CA GLU A 31 -4.53 -10.28 -4.05
C GLU A 31 -4.46 -8.88 -3.43
N PRO A 32 -5.53 -8.33 -2.81
CA PRO A 32 -5.47 -6.97 -2.25
C PRO A 32 -4.57 -6.85 -1.01
N ASN A 33 -4.29 -7.97 -0.34
CA ASN A 33 -3.51 -8.03 0.90
C ASN A 33 -2.07 -8.50 0.68
N TRP A 34 -1.67 -8.73 -0.57
CA TRP A 34 -0.34 -9.22 -0.92
C TRP A 34 0.66 -8.05 -0.97
N VAL A 35 1.29 -7.77 0.17
CA VAL A 35 2.36 -6.76 0.27
C VAL A 35 3.69 -7.38 -0.13
N GLU A 36 4.22 -6.97 -1.28
CA GLU A 36 5.57 -7.35 -1.74
C GLU A 36 6.55 -6.18 -1.55
N VAL A 37 7.75 -6.47 -1.06
CA VAL A 37 8.83 -5.48 -0.90
C VAL A 37 9.93 -5.81 -1.89
N THR A 38 10.14 -4.93 -2.85
CA THR A 38 11.22 -5.05 -3.83
C THR A 38 12.39 -4.14 -3.46
N TYR A 39 13.61 -4.64 -3.65
CA TYR A 39 14.83 -3.88 -3.39
C TYR A 39 15.52 -3.55 -4.71
N HIS A 40 15.74 -2.26 -4.95
CA HIS A 40 16.40 -1.77 -6.16
C HIS A 40 17.61 -0.92 -5.76
N GLY A 41 18.81 -1.35 -6.14
CA GLY A 41 20.03 -0.58 -5.95
C GLY A 41 21.28 -1.42 -5.68
N GLU A 42 22.43 -0.79 -5.85
CA GLU A 42 23.73 -1.35 -5.50
C GLU A 42 24.33 -0.54 -4.35
N SER A 43 24.89 -1.21 -3.34
CA SER A 43 25.61 -0.52 -2.27
C SER A 43 26.95 -0.03 -2.84
N PRO A 44 27.25 1.28 -2.77
CA PRO A 44 28.57 1.78 -3.16
C PRO A 44 29.64 1.09 -2.29
N ALA A 45 30.70 0.59 -2.93
CA ALA A 45 31.80 -0.04 -2.21
C ALA A 45 32.41 0.93 -1.17
N GLY A 46 32.45 0.51 0.10
CA GLY A 46 33.07 1.27 1.19
C GLY A 46 32.23 2.40 1.78
N ARG A 47 30.95 2.53 1.45
CA ARG A 47 30.01 3.46 2.12
C ARG A 47 28.80 2.73 2.69
N ALA A 48 28.22 3.29 3.75
CA ALA A 48 26.92 2.83 4.23
C ALA A 48 25.86 3.10 3.15
N PRO A 49 25.02 2.10 2.80
CA PRO A 49 23.95 2.30 1.83
C PRO A 49 22.87 3.22 2.40
N ILE A 50 22.36 4.13 1.58
CA ILE A 50 21.18 4.94 1.89
C ILE A 50 19.95 4.14 1.47
N ARG A 51 18.96 4.01 2.36
CA ARG A 51 17.72 3.29 2.10
C ARG A 51 16.59 4.28 1.86
N ILE A 52 15.98 4.16 0.69
CA ILE A 52 14.82 4.95 0.29
C ILE A 52 13.64 3.99 0.18
N ALA A 53 12.61 4.19 0.99
CA ALA A 53 11.34 3.50 0.85
C ALA A 53 10.41 4.37 -0.01
N VAL A 54 9.78 3.77 -1.02
CA VAL A 54 8.78 4.42 -1.86
C VAL A 54 7.46 3.68 -1.67
N LEU A 55 6.41 4.43 -1.34
CA LEU A 55 5.05 3.94 -1.18
C LEU A 55 4.12 4.75 -2.09
N SER A 56 3.20 4.10 -2.77
CA SER A 56 2.15 4.73 -3.59
C SER A 56 0.86 3.95 -3.47
N ASP A 57 -0.26 4.56 -3.88
CA ASP A 57 -1.56 3.88 -4.02
C ASP A 57 -2.03 3.19 -2.73
N LEU A 58 -1.75 3.81 -1.57
CA LEU A 58 -2.14 3.26 -0.28
C LEU A 58 -3.66 3.33 -0.06
N HIS A 59 -4.36 4.36 -0.57
CA HIS A 59 -5.82 4.53 -0.38
C HIS A 59 -6.24 4.28 1.08
N LEU A 60 -5.66 5.04 2.02
CA LEU A 60 -5.88 4.82 3.44
C LEU A 60 -7.29 5.27 3.84
N ASP A 61 -8.12 4.33 4.29
CA ASP A 61 -9.39 4.58 4.98
C ASP A 61 -9.36 4.14 6.47
N GLY A 62 -8.29 3.44 6.86
CA GLY A 62 -8.10 2.88 8.19
C GLY A 62 -6.78 2.10 8.32
N VAL A 63 -6.49 1.59 9.51
CA VAL A 63 -5.31 0.72 9.75
C VAL A 63 -5.75 -0.74 9.81
N GLY A 64 -5.75 -1.39 8.65
CA GLY A 64 -6.10 -2.80 8.46
C GLY A 64 -4.91 -3.73 8.46
N TYR A 65 -5.08 -4.90 7.84
CA TYR A 65 -4.02 -5.92 7.74
C TYR A 65 -2.87 -5.46 6.83
N ARG A 66 -3.21 -4.89 5.67
CA ARG A 66 -2.24 -4.42 4.67
C ARG A 66 -1.36 -3.30 5.23
N GLU A 67 -1.96 -2.33 5.92
CA GLU A 67 -1.27 -1.18 6.48
C GLU A 67 -0.33 -1.61 7.62
N ARG A 68 -0.74 -2.59 8.43
CA ARG A 68 0.14 -3.20 9.44
C ARG A 68 1.31 -3.93 8.81
N ALA A 69 1.08 -4.67 7.73
CA ALA A 69 2.16 -5.34 7.02
C ALA A 69 3.17 -4.31 6.46
N VAL A 70 2.70 -3.20 5.89
CA VAL A 70 3.55 -2.09 5.43
C VAL A 70 4.36 -1.50 6.60
N ILE A 71 3.73 -1.20 7.74
CA ILE A 71 4.42 -0.68 8.93
C ILE A 71 5.52 -1.63 9.41
N GLU A 72 5.23 -2.93 9.50
CA GLU A 72 6.22 -3.94 9.92
C GLU A 72 7.39 -4.02 8.93
N GLN A 73 7.12 -3.97 7.62
CA GLN A 73 8.19 -3.93 6.61
C GLN A 73 9.06 -2.68 6.74
N LEU A 74 8.46 -1.50 6.93
CA LEU A 74 9.20 -0.26 7.13
C LEU A 74 10.07 -0.31 8.40
N ARG A 75 9.57 -0.92 9.49
CA ARG A 75 10.34 -1.12 10.72
C ARG A 75 11.53 -2.06 10.55
N VAL A 76 11.41 -3.07 9.68
CA VAL A 76 12.52 -3.99 9.37
C VAL A 76 13.56 -3.30 8.48
N VAL A 77 13.11 -2.64 7.41
CA VAL A 77 13.98 -1.96 6.43
C VAL A 77 14.72 -0.79 7.06
N ARG A 78 14.07 -0.04 7.97
CA ARG A 78 14.57 1.21 8.56
C ARG A 78 15.09 2.17 7.49
N PRO A 79 14.19 2.73 6.65
CA PRO A 79 14.59 3.65 5.61
C PRO A 79 15.08 4.98 6.18
N ASP A 80 16.06 5.59 5.52
CA ASP A 80 16.53 6.94 5.81
C ASP A 80 15.58 8.00 5.24
N ILE A 81 14.93 7.67 4.12
CA ILE A 81 13.99 8.53 3.39
C ILE A 81 12.74 7.72 3.05
N LEU A 82 11.56 8.27 3.34
CA LEU A 82 10.27 7.77 2.90
C LEU A 82 9.68 8.71 1.83
N ILE A 83 9.30 8.15 0.69
CA ILE A 83 8.63 8.86 -0.40
C ILE A 83 7.21 8.32 -0.50
N LEU A 84 6.24 9.20 -0.35
CA LEU A 84 4.82 8.95 -0.60
C LEU A 84 4.49 9.48 -2.01
N ALA A 85 4.39 8.60 -2.98
CA ALA A 85 4.30 8.91 -4.41
C ALA A 85 2.86 8.98 -4.94
N GLY A 86 1.93 9.53 -4.15
CA GLY A 86 0.53 9.77 -4.54
C GLY A 86 -0.44 8.62 -4.26
N ASP A 87 -1.73 8.94 -4.31
CA ASP A 87 -2.88 8.06 -4.05
C ASP A 87 -2.78 7.35 -2.69
N VAL A 88 -2.29 8.08 -1.70
CA VAL A 88 -2.11 7.66 -0.32
C VAL A 88 -3.39 7.81 0.49
N VAL A 89 -4.15 8.88 0.25
CA VAL A 89 -5.43 9.21 0.91
C VAL A 89 -6.44 9.68 -0.13
N ASP A 90 -7.70 9.32 0.06
CA ASP A 90 -8.76 9.68 -0.89
C ASP A 90 -9.42 11.01 -0.56
N GLU A 91 -9.59 11.29 0.73
CA GLU A 91 -10.19 12.53 1.21
C GLU A 91 -9.41 13.17 2.37
N PRO A 92 -9.60 14.47 2.64
CA PRO A 92 -8.90 15.16 3.74
C PRO A 92 -9.17 14.53 5.11
N GLY A 93 -10.30 13.84 5.25
CA GLY A 93 -10.69 13.09 6.45
C GLY A 93 -9.75 11.95 6.82
N ASP A 94 -8.96 11.44 5.86
CA ASP A 94 -8.06 10.29 6.04
C ASP A 94 -6.65 10.68 6.46
N LEU A 95 -6.29 11.97 6.38
CA LEU A 95 -4.99 12.47 6.83
C LEU A 95 -4.64 12.10 8.29
N PRO A 96 -5.57 12.05 9.26
CA PRO A 96 -5.29 11.52 10.60
C PRO A 96 -4.85 10.04 10.59
N VAL A 97 -5.41 9.21 9.70
CA VAL A 97 -5.03 7.80 9.55
C VAL A 97 -3.61 7.70 9.02
N LEU A 98 -3.28 8.48 7.98
CA LEU A 98 -1.92 8.59 7.46
C LEU A 98 -0.94 9.01 8.56
N ARG A 99 -1.27 10.04 9.36
CA ARG A 99 -0.44 10.46 10.49
C ARG A 99 -0.27 9.37 11.55
N ALA A 100 -1.33 8.63 11.87
CA ALA A 100 -1.27 7.52 12.81
C ALA A 100 -0.38 6.38 12.30
N LEU A 101 -0.43 6.07 11.00
CA LEU A 101 0.45 5.09 10.35
C LEU A 101 1.91 5.56 10.42
N LEU A 102 2.19 6.78 9.96
CA LEU A 102 3.54 7.35 9.95
C LEU A 102 4.14 7.48 11.35
N SER A 103 3.34 7.75 12.38
CA SER A 103 3.81 7.82 13.78
C SER A 103 4.36 6.51 14.33
N GLN A 104 4.06 5.39 13.68
CA GLN A 104 4.48 4.05 14.10
C GLN A 104 5.83 3.62 13.49
N VAL A 105 6.39 4.45 12.61
CA VAL A 105 7.63 4.20 11.89
C VAL A 105 8.60 5.35 12.18
N ASP A 106 9.83 5.00 12.54
CA ASP A 106 10.90 5.99 12.71
C ASP A 106 11.56 6.26 11.35
N VAL A 107 11.25 7.41 10.75
CA VAL A 107 11.83 7.85 9.48
C VAL A 107 12.35 9.28 9.63
N PRO A 108 13.65 9.54 9.40
CA PRO A 108 14.23 10.88 9.52
C PRO A 108 13.64 11.89 8.54
N HIS A 109 13.35 11.46 7.31
CA HIS A 109 12.88 12.32 6.22
C HIS A 109 11.71 11.69 5.48
N ALA A 110 10.61 12.43 5.36
CA ALA A 110 9.45 12.03 4.57
C ALA A 110 9.12 13.11 3.54
N VAL A 111 8.85 12.69 2.29
CA VAL A 111 8.41 13.57 1.19
C VAL A 111 7.13 13.00 0.60
N ALA A 112 6.16 13.86 0.30
CA ALA A 112 4.90 13.46 -0.30
C ALA A 112 4.65 14.20 -1.62
N VAL A 113 4.13 13.47 -2.60
CA VAL A 113 3.67 13.97 -3.89
C VAL A 113 2.18 13.64 -4.00
N LEU A 114 1.36 14.55 -4.52
CA LEU A 114 -0.07 14.28 -4.73
C LEU A 114 -0.26 13.28 -5.87
N GLY A 115 -1.20 12.35 -5.70
CA GLY A 115 -1.81 11.60 -6.78
C GLY A 115 -3.09 12.28 -7.28
N ASN A 116 -3.85 11.58 -8.12
CA ASN A 116 -5.12 12.08 -8.64
C ASN A 116 -6.22 12.08 -7.58
N TRP A 117 -6.20 11.13 -6.64
CA TRP A 117 -7.22 11.06 -5.59
C TRP A 117 -7.06 12.22 -4.61
N GLU A 118 -5.84 12.55 -4.19
CA GLU A 118 -5.63 13.75 -3.37
C GLU A 118 -6.00 15.05 -4.11
N TYR A 119 -5.76 15.10 -5.43
CA TYR A 119 -6.13 16.25 -6.24
C TYR A 119 -7.65 16.40 -6.37
N TRP A 120 -8.38 15.31 -6.58
CA TRP A 120 -9.84 15.32 -6.69
C TRP A 120 -10.54 15.50 -5.33
N GLY A 121 -9.93 15.00 -4.26
CA GLY A 121 -10.41 15.14 -2.89
C GLY A 121 -10.13 16.51 -2.25
N ASP A 122 -9.48 17.43 -2.97
CA ASP A 122 -9.07 18.76 -2.47
C ASP A 122 -8.16 18.66 -1.22
N VAL A 123 -7.28 17.66 -1.20
CA VAL A 123 -6.34 17.42 -0.09
C VAL A 123 -5.21 18.45 -0.14
N PRO A 124 -5.02 19.27 0.92
CA PRO A 124 -4.00 20.31 0.88
C PRO A 124 -2.58 19.73 1.00
N LEU A 125 -1.74 20.01 -0.01
CA LEU A 125 -0.30 19.68 -0.04
C LEU A 125 0.45 20.02 1.26
N GLU A 126 0.11 21.14 1.88
CA GLU A 126 0.72 21.62 3.12
C GLU A 126 0.45 20.69 4.32
N GLN A 127 -0.65 19.92 4.27
CA GLN A 127 -0.99 18.98 5.32
C GLN A 127 -0.34 17.60 5.14
N LEU A 128 0.05 17.25 3.91
CA LEU A 128 0.85 16.05 3.61
C LEU A 128 2.32 16.22 4.00
N HIS A 129 2.88 17.43 3.86
CA HIS A 129 4.26 17.73 4.23
C HIS A 129 4.51 17.83 5.74
N LYS A 130 3.46 17.92 6.57
CA LYS A 130 3.59 17.93 8.03
C LYS A 130 3.80 16.50 8.55
N GLY A 131 5.04 16.04 8.47
CA GLY A 131 5.50 14.81 9.13
C GLY A 131 5.38 14.90 10.66
N PRO A 132 5.61 13.78 11.38
CA PRO A 132 5.51 13.71 12.84
C PRO A 132 6.52 14.61 13.60
N SER A 133 7.56 15.10 12.93
CA SER A 133 8.47 16.11 13.46
C SER A 133 8.16 17.49 12.83
N GLN A 134 7.80 18.46 13.68
CA GLN A 134 7.48 19.84 13.26
C GLN A 134 8.72 20.65 12.82
N ASN A 135 9.59 20.12 11.95
CA ASN A 135 10.79 20.87 11.56
C ASN A 135 11.20 20.77 10.08
N SER A 136 10.31 20.36 9.18
CA SER A 136 10.53 20.46 7.74
C SER A 136 10.04 21.81 7.19
N GLU A 137 10.71 22.90 7.59
CA GLU A 137 10.71 24.08 6.72
C GLU A 137 11.47 23.75 5.43
N LYS A 138 10.78 23.98 4.30
CA LYS A 138 11.24 24.01 2.91
C LYS A 138 11.29 22.66 2.17
N ILE A 139 11.05 22.81 0.84
CA ILE A 139 10.97 21.82 -0.26
C ILE A 139 9.47 21.65 -0.61
N VAL A 140 8.89 22.15 -1.71
CA VAL A 140 9.32 22.49 -3.09
C VAL A 140 8.47 23.69 -3.59
N ARG A 141 9.00 24.52 -4.49
CA ARG A 141 8.25 25.54 -5.26
C ARG A 141 7.66 24.96 -6.53
#